data_AF-A0A6A0GZ90-F1
#
_entry.id   AF-A0A6A0GZ90-F1
#
_cell.length_a   1.000
_cell.length_b   1.000
_cell.length_c   1.000
_cell.angle_alpha   90.00
_cell.angle_beta   90.00
_cell.angle_gamma   90.00
#
_symmetry.space_group_name_H-M   'P 1'
#
loop_
_entity.id
_entity.type
_entity.pdbx_description
1 polymer ?
#
loop_
_entity_poly.entity_id
_entity_poly.type
_entity_poly.pdbx_seq_one_letter_code
_entity_poly.pdbx_strand_id
1 'polypeptide(L)'
;MIISEAFKKAKKVEEKTSPRDLVTETDKLIEDQVISKLQELYPNHKFIGEESTAAGIKCELTNDPTWIIDPVDGTLNFVHSFPYTCISIALWVDKKPCLGVVYNPVLQQLYTARKNAGAFLNGERIRVSGKEGEKL
;
A
#
# COMPACT_ATOMS: atom_id res chain seq x y z
N MET A 1 4.30 6.59 -14.62
CA MET A 1 4.01 5.73 -13.44
C MET A 1 2.54 5.38 -13.49
N ILE A 2 2.21 4.10 -13.25
CA ILE A 2 0.89 3.50 -13.53
C ILE A 2 -0.26 4.34 -12.96
N ILE A 3 -0.26 4.63 -11.65
CA ILE A 3 -1.33 5.43 -11.02
C ILE A 3 -1.43 6.81 -11.66
N SER A 4 -0.33 7.56 -11.84
CA SER A 4 -0.37 8.92 -12.41
C SER A 4 -0.96 8.97 -13.82
N GLU A 5 -0.75 7.91 -14.61
CA GLU A 5 -1.29 7.78 -15.97
C GLU A 5 -2.76 7.36 -15.97
N ALA A 6 -3.10 6.37 -15.14
CA ALA A 6 -4.46 5.86 -15.01
C ALA A 6 -5.38 6.88 -14.33
N PHE A 7 -4.87 7.70 -13.42
CA PHE A 7 -5.62 8.76 -12.71
C PHE A 7 -6.32 9.73 -13.66
N LYS A 8 -5.74 10.00 -14.84
CA LYS A 8 -6.30 10.92 -15.85
C LYS A 8 -7.25 10.26 -16.85
N LYS A 9 -7.41 8.94 -16.80
CA LYS A 9 -8.21 8.17 -17.76
C LYS A 9 -9.51 7.67 -17.11
N ALA A 10 -10.44 7.22 -17.94
CA ALA A 10 -11.54 6.39 -17.47
C ALA A 10 -10.96 5.05 -16.95
N LYS A 11 -11.50 4.55 -15.84
CA LYS A 11 -11.09 3.30 -15.21
C LYS A 11 -12.18 2.25 -15.40
N LYS A 12 -11.80 0.98 -15.51
CA LYS A 12 -12.75 -0.12 -15.42
C LYS A 12 -12.98 -0.45 -13.95
N VAL A 13 -14.16 -0.15 -13.44
CA VAL A 13 -14.51 -0.34 -12.04
C VAL A 13 -15.31 -1.63 -11.87
N GLU A 14 -14.93 -2.43 -10.88
CA GLU A 14 -15.64 -3.62 -10.42
C GLU A 14 -16.02 -3.41 -8.94
N GLU A 15 -17.18 -3.93 -8.52
CA GLU A 15 -17.58 -3.95 -7.10
C GLU A 15 -17.11 -5.26 -6.46
N LYS A 16 -16.56 -5.17 -5.25
CA LYS A 16 -16.18 -6.30 -4.40
C LYS A 16 -17.38 -6.73 -3.54
N THR A 17 -17.39 -6.36 -2.26
CA THR A 17 -18.40 -6.81 -1.28
C THR A 17 -19.57 -5.84 -1.13
N SER A 18 -19.42 -4.59 -1.57
CA SER A 18 -20.45 -3.56 -1.48
C SER A 18 -20.27 -2.48 -2.56
N PRO A 19 -21.29 -1.63 -2.81
CA PRO A 19 -21.20 -0.54 -3.81
C PRO A 19 -20.14 0.53 -3.52
N ARG A 20 -19.51 0.50 -2.33
CA ARG A 20 -18.42 1.41 -1.93
C ARG A 20 -17.07 0.72 -1.89
N ASP A 21 -17.06 -0.60 -2.02
CA ASP A 21 -15.89 -1.45 -2.03
C ASP A 21 -15.55 -1.73 -3.50
N LEU A 22 -14.73 -0.85 -4.06
CA LEU A 22 -14.41 -0.79 -5.48
C LEU A 22 -13.01 -1.34 -5.73
N VAL A 23 -12.82 -1.96 -6.89
CA VAL A 23 -11.51 -2.36 -7.42
C VAL A 23 -11.40 -1.96 -8.88
N THR A 24 -10.21 -1.60 -9.33
CA THR A 24 -9.94 -1.32 -10.75
C THR A 24 -8.92 -2.29 -11.32
N GLU A 25 -8.75 -2.26 -12.65
CA GLU A 25 -7.66 -2.95 -13.32
C GLU A 25 -6.26 -2.47 -12.85
N THR A 26 -6.20 -1.25 -12.29
CA THR A 26 -4.96 -0.66 -11.79
C THR A 26 -4.50 -1.32 -10.50
N ASP A 27 -5.42 -1.64 -9.60
CA ASP A 27 -5.15 -2.31 -8.31
C ASP A 27 -4.46 -3.66 -8.55
N LYS A 28 -5.06 -4.50 -9.39
CA LYS A 28 -4.52 -5.82 -9.77
C LYS A 28 -3.14 -5.72 -10.44
N LEU A 29 -2.99 -4.78 -11.38
CA LEU A 29 -1.73 -4.59 -12.11
C LEU A 29 -0.57 -4.16 -11.20
N ILE A 30 -0.85 -3.27 -10.24
CA ILE A 30 0.18 -2.79 -9.31
C ILE A 30 0.56 -3.89 -8.33
N GLU A 31 -0.41 -4.62 -7.79
CA GLU A 31 -0.13 -5.73 -6.86
C GLU A 31 0.76 -6.79 -7.53
N ASP A 32 0.40 -7.22 -8.74
CA ASP A 32 1.17 -8.21 -9.50
C ASP A 32 2.62 -7.75 -9.76
N GLN A 33 2.82 -6.49 -10.15
CA GLN A 33 4.15 -5.94 -10.40
C GLN A 33 4.99 -5.83 -9.14
N VAL A 34 4.40 -5.35 -8.04
CA VAL A 34 5.10 -5.19 -6.76
C VAL A 34 5.49 -6.56 -6.21
N ILE A 35 4.57 -7.52 -6.17
CA ILE A 35 4.84 -8.89 -5.71
C ILE A 35 5.91 -9.53 -6.58
N SER A 36 5.77 -9.50 -7.91
CA SER A 36 6.74 -10.11 -8.83
C SER A 36 8.14 -9.55 -8.60
N LYS A 37 8.28 -8.22 -8.49
CA LYS A 37 9.59 -7.59 -8.29
C LYS A 37 10.21 -7.91 -6.94
N LEU A 38 9.40 -7.94 -5.89
CA LEU A 38 9.87 -8.30 -4.55
C LEU A 38 10.21 -9.79 -4.46
N GLN A 39 9.49 -10.65 -5.16
CA GLN A 39 9.75 -12.09 -5.19
C GLN A 39 11.04 -12.42 -5.94
N GLU A 40 11.38 -11.69 -7.01
CA GLU A 40 12.69 -11.78 -7.68
C GLU A 40 13.85 -11.47 -6.72
N LEU A 41 13.70 -10.42 -5.90
CA LEU A 41 14.74 -9.96 -4.97
C LEU A 41 14.79 -10.78 -3.68
N TYR A 42 13.63 -11.29 -3.24
CA TYR A 42 13.45 -12.00 -1.99
C TYR A 42 12.60 -13.26 -2.18
N PRO A 43 13.14 -14.31 -2.83
CA PRO A 43 12.37 -15.51 -3.22
C PRO A 43 11.73 -16.28 -2.05
N ASN A 44 12.27 -16.11 -0.84
CA ASN A 44 11.81 -16.81 0.37
C ASN A 44 10.86 -15.96 1.23
N HIS A 45 10.56 -14.72 0.83
CA HIS A 45 9.62 -13.88 1.57
C HIS A 45 8.17 -14.24 1.21
N LYS A 46 7.26 -13.96 2.13
CA LYS A 46 5.82 -14.12 1.95
C LYS A 46 5.15 -12.81 1.58
N PHE A 47 3.91 -12.90 1.10
CA PHE A 47 3.12 -11.76 0.65
C PHE A 47 1.70 -11.82 1.20
N ILE A 48 1.20 -10.67 1.61
CA ILE A 48 -0.21 -10.43 1.94
C ILE A 48 -0.61 -9.20 1.12
N GLY A 49 -1.32 -9.44 0.02
CA GLY A 49 -1.90 -8.40 -0.83
C GLY A 49 -3.41 -8.29 -0.61
N GLU A 50 -3.97 -7.09 -0.74
CA GLU A 50 -5.41 -6.88 -0.65
C GLU A 50 -6.16 -7.70 -1.71
N GLU A 51 -5.76 -7.60 -2.98
CA GLU A 51 -6.47 -8.24 -4.09
C GLU A 51 -6.27 -9.75 -4.08
N SER A 52 -5.07 -10.20 -3.73
CA SER A 52 -4.77 -11.61 -3.46
C SER A 52 -5.69 -12.19 -2.39
N THR A 53 -5.89 -11.46 -1.29
CA THR A 53 -6.77 -11.89 -0.20
C THR A 53 -8.23 -11.93 -0.64
N ALA A 54 -8.67 -10.93 -1.40
CA ALA A 54 -10.02 -10.91 -2.00
C ALA A 54 -10.24 -12.07 -2.98
N ALA A 55 -9.19 -12.54 -3.65
CA ALA A 55 -9.20 -13.73 -4.51
C ALA A 55 -9.14 -15.06 -3.74
N GLY A 56 -9.15 -15.03 -2.40
CA GLY A 56 -9.19 -16.22 -1.54
C GLY A 56 -7.82 -16.74 -1.09
N ILE A 57 -6.73 -16.00 -1.33
CA ILE A 57 -5.43 -16.32 -0.76
C ILE A 57 -5.47 -16.07 0.75
N LYS A 58 -5.00 -17.05 1.53
CA LYS A 58 -5.04 -16.99 2.98
C LYS A 58 -4.16 -15.84 3.49
N CYS A 59 -4.79 -14.87 4.16
CA CYS A 59 -4.10 -13.84 4.91
C CYS A 59 -3.57 -14.43 6.24
N GLU A 60 -2.32 -14.87 6.25
CA GLU A 60 -1.67 -15.42 7.44
C GLU A 60 -0.31 -14.75 7.69
N LEU A 61 -0.21 -14.04 8.80
CA LEU A 61 1.04 -13.45 9.25
C LEU A 61 1.84 -14.46 10.10
N THR A 62 2.95 -14.94 9.56
CA THR A 62 3.89 -15.86 10.22
C THR A 62 5.10 -15.12 10.81
N ASN A 63 6.09 -15.85 11.33
CA ASN A 63 7.36 -15.26 11.75
C ASN A 63 8.30 -14.95 10.57
N ASP A 64 8.10 -15.62 9.44
CA ASP A 64 8.87 -15.35 8.21
C ASP A 64 8.71 -13.89 7.75
N PRO A 65 9.70 -13.33 7.04
CA PRO A 65 9.57 -12.02 6.42
C PRO A 65 8.37 -11.98 5.47
N THR A 66 7.44 -11.07 5.74
CA THR A 66 6.19 -10.90 4.98
C THR A 66 6.04 -9.46 4.51
N TRP A 67 5.84 -9.29 3.21
CA TRP A 67 5.44 -8.03 2.62
C TRP A 67 3.92 -7.89 2.66
N ILE A 68 3.43 -6.79 3.23
CA ILE A 68 2.01 -6.44 3.25
C ILE A 68 1.81 -5.29 2.28
N ILE A 69 0.92 -5.47 1.31
CA ILE A 69 0.79 -4.59 0.15
C ILE A 69 -0.68 -4.21 -0.01
N ASP A 70 -0.92 -2.90 -0.12
CA ASP A 70 -2.15 -2.34 -0.65
C ASP A 70 -1.77 -1.58 -1.94
N PRO A 71 -2.21 -2.06 -3.11
CA PRO A 71 -1.79 -1.51 -4.39
C PRO A 71 -2.39 -0.13 -4.67
N VAL A 72 -3.58 0.19 -4.16
CA VAL A 72 -4.27 1.47 -4.34
C VAL A 72 -5.15 1.74 -3.11
N ASP A 73 -4.54 2.24 -2.03
CA ASP A 73 -5.31 2.70 -0.88
C ASP A 73 -6.11 3.95 -1.30
N GLY A 74 -7.40 3.92 -0.99
CA GLY A 74 -8.38 4.90 -1.44
C GLY A 74 -8.87 4.68 -2.87
N THR A 75 -9.17 3.44 -3.29
CA THR A 75 -9.72 3.14 -4.63
C THR A 75 -10.94 3.99 -5.00
N LEU A 76 -11.82 4.30 -4.05
CA LEU A 76 -12.94 5.23 -4.27
C LEU A 76 -12.46 6.63 -4.70
N ASN A 77 -11.45 7.17 -4.01
CA ASN A 77 -10.83 8.44 -4.38
C ASN A 77 -10.20 8.35 -5.77
N PHE A 78 -9.50 7.24 -6.06
CA PHE A 78 -8.87 6.99 -7.36
C PHE A 78 -9.89 6.96 -8.52
N VAL A 79 -11.01 6.26 -8.34
CA VAL A 79 -12.13 6.21 -9.31
C VAL A 79 -12.66 7.62 -9.60
N HIS A 80 -12.87 8.43 -8.56
CA HIS A 80 -13.38 9.79 -8.68
C HIS A 80 -12.31 10.86 -8.97
N SER A 81 -11.05 10.45 -9.20
CA SER A 81 -9.92 11.35 -9.46
C SER A 81 -9.69 12.38 -8.33
N PHE A 82 -9.94 11.98 -7.08
CA PHE A 82 -9.60 12.74 -5.89
C PHE A 82 -8.14 12.45 -5.50
N PRO A 83 -7.31 13.45 -5.21
CA PRO A 83 -5.85 13.29 -5.20
C PRO A 83 -5.29 12.56 -3.96
N TYR A 84 -6.13 11.98 -3.13
CA TYR A 84 -5.74 11.22 -1.93
C TYR A 84 -5.87 9.73 -2.20
N THR A 85 -4.88 9.20 -2.92
CA THR A 85 -4.71 7.77 -3.20
C THR A 85 -3.23 7.44 -3.15
N CYS A 86 -2.87 6.25 -2.65
CA CYS A 86 -1.47 5.89 -2.49
C CYS A 86 -1.23 4.39 -2.63
N ILE A 87 0.01 4.03 -2.88
CA ILE A 87 0.51 2.66 -2.77
C ILE A 87 1.07 2.51 -1.36
N SER A 88 0.69 1.46 -0.63
CA SER A 88 1.20 1.17 0.71
C SER A 88 1.93 -0.17 0.72
N ILE A 89 3.18 -0.18 1.19
CA ILE A 89 4.02 -1.38 1.28
C ILE A 89 4.69 -1.40 2.65
N ALA A 90 4.53 -2.50 3.38
CA ALA A 90 5.21 -2.72 4.65
C ALA A 90 5.94 -4.06 4.67
N LEU A 91 7.05 -4.13 5.40
CA LEU A 91 7.75 -5.38 5.70
C LEU A 91 7.60 -5.70 7.18
N TRP A 92 7.16 -6.92 7.45
CA TRP A 92 7.07 -7.50 8.77
C TRP A 92 8.05 -8.69 8.90
N VAL A 93 8.71 -8.80 10.05
CA VAL A 93 9.59 -9.93 10.40
C VAL A 93 9.31 -10.30 11.84
N ASP A 94 9.20 -11.59 12.16
CA ASP A 94 8.82 -12.08 13.49
C ASP A 94 7.53 -11.43 14.01
N LYS A 95 6.56 -11.23 13.10
CA LYS A 95 5.29 -10.54 13.37
C LYS A 95 5.47 -9.12 13.94
N LYS A 96 6.56 -8.44 13.58
CA LYS A 96 6.82 -7.05 13.97
C LYS A 96 7.09 -6.18 12.74
N PRO A 97 6.56 -4.95 12.70
CA PRO A 97 6.84 -4.03 11.60
C PRO A 97 8.32 -3.60 11.60
N CYS A 98 8.96 -3.68 10.43
CA CYS A 98 10.35 -3.34 10.21
C CYS A 98 10.53 -2.07 9.36
N LEU A 99 9.72 -1.94 8.32
CA LEU A 99 9.77 -0.90 7.28
C LEU A 99 8.34 -0.61 6.82
N GLY A 100 8.06 0.64 6.49
CA GLY A 100 6.86 1.07 5.78
C GLY A 100 7.19 2.11 4.72
N VAL A 101 6.51 2.02 3.58
CA VAL A 101 6.55 2.97 2.47
C VAL A 101 5.12 3.27 2.06
N VAL A 102 4.75 4.55 2.04
CA VAL A 102 3.46 5.00 1.51
C VAL A 102 3.76 6.06 0.46
N TYR A 103 3.29 5.84 -0.76
CA TYR A 103 3.57 6.75 -1.85
C TYR A 103 2.28 7.22 -2.53
N ASN A 104 2.01 8.52 -2.43
CA ASN A 104 0.98 9.19 -3.22
C ASN A 104 1.63 9.81 -4.47
N PRO A 105 1.40 9.24 -5.66
CA PRO A 105 2.03 9.71 -6.89
C PRO A 105 1.33 10.90 -7.54
N VAL A 106 0.11 11.24 -7.10
CA VAL A 106 -0.60 12.44 -7.55
C VAL A 106 -0.03 13.67 -6.85
N LEU A 107 0.21 13.57 -5.54
CA LEU A 107 0.79 14.63 -4.71
C LEU A 107 2.31 14.59 -4.62
N GLN A 108 2.95 13.57 -5.20
CA GLN A 108 4.40 13.33 -5.12
C GLN A 108 4.89 13.28 -3.66
N GLN A 109 4.14 12.58 -2.81
CA GLN A 109 4.45 12.43 -1.39
C GLN A 109 4.90 11.00 -1.11
N LEU A 110 6.19 10.84 -0.84
CA LEU A 110 6.81 9.59 -0.44
C LEU A 110 7.07 9.61 1.07
N TYR A 111 6.23 8.90 1.80
CA TYR A 111 6.43 8.61 3.21
C TYR A 111 7.24 7.33 3.35
N THR A 112 8.27 7.37 4.19
CA THR A 112 9.08 6.18 4.52
C THR A 112 9.32 6.13 6.02
N ALA A 113 9.36 4.93 6.57
CA ALA A 113 9.75 4.71 7.94
C ALA A 113 10.48 3.38 8.08
N ARG A 114 11.50 3.35 8.93
CA ARG A 114 12.17 2.11 9.33
C ARG A 114 12.34 2.12 10.83
N LYS A 115 12.12 0.95 11.44
CA LYS A 115 12.30 0.76 12.89
C LYS A 115 13.67 1.28 13.31
N ASN A 116 13.69 2.13 14.34
CA ASN A 116 14.87 2.79 14.90
C ASN A 116 15.62 3.76 13.96
N ALA A 117 15.06 4.12 12.79
CA ALA A 117 15.64 5.12 11.88
C ALA A 117 14.79 6.41 11.79
N GLY A 118 13.53 6.33 12.24
CA GLY A 118 12.53 7.40 12.18
C GLY A 118 11.65 7.33 10.93
N ALA A 119 10.90 8.40 10.72
CA ALA A 119 9.97 8.56 9.61
C ALA A 119 10.28 9.83 8.81
N PHE A 120 10.02 9.79 7.51
CA PHE A 120 10.38 10.84 6.57
C PHE A 120 9.25 11.06 5.56
N LEU A 121 9.07 12.30 5.10
CA LEU A 121 8.27 12.69 3.96
C LEU A 121 9.21 13.35 2.94
N ASN A 122 9.33 12.78 1.75
CA ASN A 122 10.20 13.29 0.68
C ASN A 122 11.66 13.51 1.13
N GLY A 123 12.16 12.64 2.01
CA GLY A 123 13.52 12.71 2.58
C GLY A 123 13.64 13.58 3.82
N GLU A 124 12.66 14.42 4.12
CA GLU A 124 12.64 15.27 5.31
C GLU A 124 12.06 14.54 6.52
N ARG A 125 12.73 14.61 7.67
CA ARG A 125 12.29 13.90 8.88
C ARG A 125 11.01 14.51 9.43
N ILE A 126 10.00 13.67 9.68
CA ILE A 126 8.71 14.09 10.25
C ILE A 126 8.57 13.66 11.71
N ARG A 127 7.68 14.36 12.43
CA ARG A 127 7.31 14.07 13.83
C ARG A 127 5.82 14.29 14.01
N VAL A 128 5.23 13.60 14.97
CA VAL A 128 3.85 13.88 15.40
C VAL A 128 3.76 15.27 16.02
N SER A 129 2.56 15.85 16.03
CA SER A 129 2.32 17.10 16.75
C SER A 129 2.56 16.92 18.26
N GLY A 130 2.93 17.99 18.96
CA GLY A 130 3.14 17.98 20.41
C GLY A 130 1.85 17.93 21.25
N LYS A 131 0.70 17.62 20.64
CA LYS A 131 -0.54 17.43 21.40
C LYS A 131 -0.46 16.10 22.15
N GLU A 132 -0.67 16.13 23.46
CA GLU A 132 -0.86 14.92 24.25
C GLU A 132 -2.07 14.17 23.69
N GLY A 133 -1.85 12.92 23.24
CA GLY A 133 -2.94 12.09 22.77
C GLY A 133 -3.88 11.77 23.93
N GLU A 134 -5.17 12.03 23.76
CA GLU A 134 -6.19 11.36 24.58
C GLU A 134 -5.95 9.85 24.43
N LYS A 135 -5.74 9.17 25.55
CA LYS A 135 -5.70 7.71 25.57
C LYS A 135 -7.09 7.22 25.16
N LEU A 136 -7.20 6.68 23.95
CA LEU A 136 -8.31 5.83 23.53
C LEU A 136 -8.28 4.52 24.32
#